data_AF-A0A2H0SVU8-F1
#
_entry.id   AF-A0A2H0SVU8-F1
#
_cell.length_a   1.000
_cell.length_b   1.000
_cell.length_c   1.000
_cell.angle_alpha   90.00
_cell.angle_beta   90.00
_cell.angle_gamma   90.00
#
_symmetry.space_group_name_H-M   'P 1'
#
loop_
_entity.id
_entity.type
_entity.pdbx_description
1 polymer ?
#
loop_
_entity_poly.entity_id
_entity_poly.type
_entity_poly.pdbx_seq_one_letter_code
_entity_poly.pdbx_strand_id
1 'polypeptide(L)'
;MAWNRTHRPTRISDLHLEHVRETLSSFLKAGYVPQSLIFAGPKGTGKTTAARVLAAVLNSNKNETAVLDQYRSSTPTKKRAPLKDIEKDTHEVKQIIAGNSTVVRELDAASNRGIDDIRQLKESAFVSPSHGLVSVYILDEAHMLTQEAWNALLKLLEEPPSHAIFILATTELHKIPETIRSRCFELLFKNASDQELTSALSRIAQEEKIKLSAESAQLLSRAAQGSFRDAIKLFEQAHQADALAEENLTRMLSSQTDSHYTQLINLLLEKNEVEIMQFFTDLREVNQDEATFLRGFAGHLHDLLVRATLNSKEVGSLSAEAALYILSDISKLAPSQNSPIPHLQLELALLNIISRSKRKKKEPPSSPPKSEPKRTTPASPKSERIEVVKAVSKPSPEISNRTTHGNARVACERWEEVISSLSDQNFGLATLLRSTTASSPEEHSLRIQVYYHFHKEQLEQPKFFNLLMSTLEELSGGMLQVQFEVVTAPSDSELVEAPAKLSELAAQALM
;
A
#
# COMPACT_ATOMS: atom_id res chain seq x y z
N MET A 1 -14.69 26.02 -18.63
CA MET A 1 -13.94 24.75 -18.66
C MET A 1 -13.53 24.43 -17.23
N ALA A 2 -13.46 23.14 -16.87
CA ALA A 2 -13.03 22.74 -15.54
C ALA A 2 -11.63 23.28 -15.21
N TRP A 3 -11.46 23.81 -13.99
CA TRP A 3 -10.20 24.45 -13.56
C TRP A 3 -9.00 23.50 -13.60
N ASN A 4 -9.23 22.21 -13.37
CA ASN A 4 -8.21 21.16 -13.47
C ASN A 4 -7.59 20.97 -14.87
N ARG A 5 -8.16 21.61 -15.91
CA ARG A 5 -7.62 21.66 -17.27
C ARG A 5 -7.05 23.04 -17.57
N THR A 6 -7.79 24.10 -17.23
CA THR A 6 -7.41 25.49 -17.53
C THR A 6 -6.13 25.91 -16.80
N HIS A 7 -5.98 25.50 -15.54
CA HIS A 7 -4.89 25.91 -14.64
C HIS A 7 -3.72 24.92 -14.60
N ARG A 8 -3.59 24.06 -15.62
CA ARG A 8 -2.45 23.15 -15.68
C ARG A 8 -1.15 23.94 -15.92
N PRO A 9 -0.07 23.65 -15.18
CA PRO A 9 1.25 24.19 -15.49
C PRO A 9 1.61 24.03 -16.96
N THR A 10 2.15 25.10 -17.55
CA THR A 10 2.54 25.14 -18.97
C THR A 10 4.04 25.28 -19.18
N ARG A 11 4.80 25.52 -18.10
CA ARG A 11 6.26 25.70 -18.06
C ARG A 11 6.85 24.84 -16.97
N ILE A 12 8.14 24.52 -17.06
CA ILE A 12 8.83 23.80 -15.98
C ILE A 12 8.84 24.66 -14.71
N SER A 13 9.02 25.97 -14.85
CA SER A 13 8.95 26.92 -13.74
C SER A 13 7.61 26.94 -13.01
N ASP A 14 6.52 26.57 -13.70
CA ASP A 14 5.16 26.58 -13.15
C ASP A 14 4.78 25.25 -12.46
N LEU A 15 5.63 24.22 -12.55
CA LEU A 15 5.36 22.93 -11.90
C LEU A 15 5.34 23.09 -10.39
N HIS A 16 4.26 22.62 -9.79
CA HIS A 16 3.98 22.84 -8.36
C HIS A 16 4.96 22.13 -7.43
N LEU A 17 5.43 20.92 -7.79
CA LEU A 17 6.40 20.18 -6.99
C LEU A 17 7.81 20.73 -7.18
N GLU A 18 8.42 21.20 -6.09
CA GLU A 18 9.75 21.82 -6.12
C GLU A 18 10.83 20.88 -6.64
N HIS A 19 10.93 19.68 -6.04
CA HIS A 19 11.90 18.66 -6.46
C HIS A 19 11.79 18.29 -7.95
N VAL A 20 10.57 18.17 -8.48
CA VAL A 20 10.33 17.84 -9.89
C VAL A 20 10.81 18.99 -10.78
N ARG A 21 10.47 20.23 -10.41
CA ARG A 21 10.90 21.45 -11.10
C ARG A 21 12.41 21.59 -11.12
N GLU A 22 13.09 21.32 -10.00
CA GLU A 22 14.55 21.34 -9.92
C GLU A 22 15.20 20.28 -10.82
N THR A 23 14.69 19.05 -10.78
CA THR A 23 15.23 17.94 -11.57
C THR A 23 15.08 18.21 -13.07
N LEU A 24 13.88 18.62 -13.52
CA LEU A 24 13.67 18.96 -14.93
C LEU A 24 14.46 20.21 -15.33
N SER A 25 14.59 21.21 -14.46
CA SER A 25 15.45 22.38 -14.72
C SER A 25 16.92 22.00 -14.88
N SER A 26 17.39 20.94 -14.21
CA SER A 26 18.75 20.44 -14.36
C SER A 26 18.99 19.88 -15.77
N PHE A 27 18.00 19.20 -16.37
CA PHE A 27 18.07 18.72 -17.76
C PHE A 27 18.14 19.87 -18.75
N LEU A 28 17.37 20.94 -18.51
CA LEU A 28 17.41 22.15 -19.34
C LEU A 28 18.80 22.79 -19.29
N LYS A 29 19.35 22.99 -18.09
CA LYS A 29 20.71 23.54 -17.91
C LYS A 29 21.78 22.67 -18.56
N ALA A 30 21.64 21.34 -18.48
CA ALA A 30 22.56 20.39 -19.08
C ALA A 30 22.44 20.29 -20.62
N GLY A 31 21.36 20.80 -21.20
CA GLY A 31 21.09 20.67 -22.63
C GLY A 31 20.73 19.24 -23.04
N TYR A 32 20.31 18.39 -22.10
CA TYR A 32 20.08 16.97 -22.34
C TYR A 32 18.96 16.42 -21.44
N VAL A 33 17.98 15.81 -22.10
CA VAL A 33 16.89 15.03 -21.51
C VAL A 33 17.11 13.54 -21.85
N PRO A 34 17.10 12.62 -20.88
CA PRO A 34 17.15 11.18 -21.13
C PRO A 34 16.02 10.75 -22.08
N GLN A 35 16.28 9.80 -22.97
CA GLN A 35 15.26 9.33 -23.91
C GLN A 35 14.22 8.41 -23.28
N SER A 36 14.52 7.81 -22.14
CA SER A 36 13.61 6.90 -21.42
C SER A 36 13.47 7.39 -19.98
N LEU A 37 12.28 7.86 -19.61
CA LEU A 37 11.97 8.36 -18.27
C LEU A 37 10.81 7.57 -17.64
N ILE A 38 10.88 7.36 -16.33
CA ILE A 38 9.75 6.88 -15.52
C ILE A 38 9.34 8.00 -14.58
N PHE A 39 8.08 8.44 -14.69
CA PHE A 39 7.45 9.37 -13.76
C PHE A 39 6.57 8.56 -12.81
N ALA A 40 7.01 8.39 -11.56
CA ALA A 40 6.33 7.52 -10.62
C ALA A 40 5.83 8.29 -9.40
N GLY A 41 4.59 8.06 -8.99
CA GLY A 41 4.05 8.66 -7.78
C GLY A 41 2.52 8.71 -7.74
N PRO A 42 1.93 9.19 -6.63
CA PRO A 42 0.48 9.16 -6.43
C PRO A 42 -0.31 9.88 -7.53
N LYS A 43 -1.59 9.55 -7.66
CA LYS A 43 -2.50 10.19 -8.62
C LYS A 43 -2.65 11.68 -8.30
N GLY A 44 -2.81 12.51 -9.32
CA GLY A 44 -3.08 13.94 -9.13
C GLY A 44 -1.87 14.81 -8.77
N THR A 45 -0.66 14.24 -8.69
CA THR A 45 0.61 14.95 -8.42
C THR A 45 1.21 15.69 -9.63
N GLY A 46 0.65 15.49 -10.84
CA GLY A 46 1.05 16.23 -12.05
C GLY A 46 1.96 15.49 -13.03
N LYS A 47 2.12 14.16 -12.92
CA LYS A 47 2.95 13.33 -13.82
C LYS A 47 2.72 13.60 -15.32
N THR A 48 1.49 13.41 -15.80
CA THR A 48 1.12 13.61 -17.22
C THR A 48 1.31 15.07 -17.65
N THR A 49 1.04 16.03 -16.75
CA THR A 49 1.27 17.47 -17.02
C THR A 49 2.76 17.76 -17.21
N ALA A 50 3.62 17.27 -16.31
CA ALA A 50 5.06 17.42 -16.42
C ALA A 50 5.60 16.77 -17.70
N ALA A 51 5.05 15.63 -18.10
CA ALA A 51 5.42 14.95 -19.35
C ALA A 51 5.11 15.81 -20.58
N ARG A 52 3.91 16.40 -20.64
CA ARG A 52 3.52 17.34 -21.71
C ARG A 52 4.40 18.59 -21.73
N VAL A 53 4.69 19.16 -20.57
CA VAL A 53 5.56 20.34 -20.45
C VAL A 53 6.96 20.03 -20.98
N LEU A 54 7.54 18.88 -20.59
CA LEU A 54 8.84 18.44 -21.09
C LEU A 54 8.82 18.22 -22.61
N ALA A 55 7.77 17.58 -23.13
CA ALA A 55 7.58 17.37 -24.56
C ALA A 55 7.49 18.70 -25.34
N ALA A 56 6.80 19.69 -24.77
CA ALA A 56 6.68 21.02 -25.34
C ALA A 56 8.00 21.80 -25.29
N VAL A 57 8.83 21.64 -24.25
CA VAL A 57 10.19 22.21 -24.21
C VAL A 57 11.03 21.66 -25.36
N LEU A 58 11.01 20.33 -25.55
CA LEU A 58 11.80 19.67 -26.60
C LEU A 58 11.33 20.02 -28.01
N ASN A 59 10.06 20.38 -28.20
CA ASN A 59 9.50 20.77 -29.50
C ASN A 59 9.33 22.29 -29.67
N SER A 60 9.95 23.10 -28.79
CA SER A 60 9.93 24.56 -28.90
C SER A 60 10.96 25.04 -29.94
N ASN A 61 10.56 25.95 -30.84
CA ASN A 61 11.46 26.54 -31.85
C ASN A 61 12.70 27.19 -31.22
N LYS A 62 12.63 27.68 -29.98
CA LYS A 62 13.79 28.27 -29.29
C LYS A 62 14.89 27.25 -28.99
N ASN A 63 14.52 25.98 -28.94
CA ASN A 63 15.41 24.87 -28.67
C ASN A 63 15.77 24.09 -29.93
N GLU A 64 15.29 24.50 -31.11
CA GLU A 64 15.47 23.80 -32.39
C GLU A 64 16.92 23.41 -32.65
N THR A 65 17.84 24.37 -32.63
CA THR A 65 19.26 24.10 -32.89
C THR A 65 19.85 23.10 -31.89
N ALA A 66 19.53 23.25 -30.60
CA ALA A 66 20.06 22.39 -29.54
C ALA A 66 19.49 20.96 -29.62
N VAL A 67 18.19 20.84 -29.91
CA VAL A 67 17.48 19.56 -30.00
C VAL A 67 17.87 18.82 -31.28
N LEU A 68 17.98 19.51 -32.42
CA LEU A 68 18.42 18.88 -33.66
C LEU A 68 19.86 18.35 -33.54
N ASP A 69 20.77 19.13 -32.96
CA ASP A 69 22.14 18.66 -32.72
C ASP A 69 22.19 17.44 -31.80
N GLN A 70 21.37 17.41 -30.75
CA GLN A 70 21.43 16.35 -29.74
C GLN A 70 20.66 15.07 -30.11
N TYR A 71 19.55 15.19 -30.86
CA TYR A 71 18.60 14.09 -31.09
C TYR A 71 18.41 13.74 -32.58
N ARG A 72 18.90 14.57 -33.51
CA ARG A 72 18.81 14.31 -34.96
C ARG A 72 20.17 14.20 -35.64
N SER A 73 21.25 14.70 -35.04
CA SER A 73 22.60 14.59 -35.61
C SER A 73 23.17 13.19 -35.46
N SER A 74 23.80 12.68 -36.52
CA SER A 74 24.61 11.46 -36.48
C SER A 74 25.91 11.63 -35.69
N THR A 75 26.35 12.88 -35.49
CA THR A 75 27.54 13.25 -34.71
C THR A 75 27.18 14.40 -33.76
N PRO A 76 26.53 14.12 -32.62
CA PRO A 76 26.15 15.14 -31.66
C PRO A 76 27.39 15.86 -31.11
N THR A 77 27.34 17.19 -30.99
CA THR A 77 28.50 17.94 -30.52
C THR A 77 28.79 17.65 -29.04
N LYS A 78 30.08 17.64 -28.66
CA LYS A 78 30.50 17.44 -27.26
C LYS A 78 30.04 18.57 -26.33
N LYS A 79 29.72 19.75 -26.87
CA LYS A 79 29.34 20.94 -26.09
C LYS A 79 27.84 21.20 -26.27
N ARG A 80 27.06 20.71 -25.31
CA ARG A 80 25.60 20.86 -25.33
C ARG A 80 25.19 22.29 -25.00
N ALA A 81 24.33 22.86 -25.83
CA ALA A 81 23.69 24.14 -25.54
C ALA A 81 22.53 23.92 -24.55
N PRO A 82 22.36 24.80 -23.54
CA PRO A 82 21.25 24.67 -22.61
C PRO A 82 19.91 24.86 -23.32
N LEU A 83 18.90 24.10 -22.91
CA LEU A 83 17.52 24.26 -23.35
C LEU A 83 16.87 25.39 -22.56
N LYS A 84 16.00 26.13 -23.23
CA LYS A 84 15.19 27.20 -22.64
C LYS A 84 13.81 26.66 -22.28
N ASP A 85 13.29 27.09 -21.13
CA ASP A 85 11.90 26.81 -20.75
C ASP A 85 10.93 27.48 -21.74
N ILE A 86 9.66 27.07 -21.68
CA ILE A 86 8.62 27.53 -22.59
C ILE A 86 8.31 29.00 -22.29
N GLU A 87 8.60 29.85 -23.24
CA GLU A 87 7.94 31.15 -23.34
C GLU A 87 6.78 30.99 -24.32
N LYS A 88 5.61 31.56 -24.02
CA LYS A 88 4.38 31.35 -24.81
C LYS A 88 4.68 31.57 -26.31
N ASP A 89 4.00 30.78 -27.15
CA ASP A 89 3.70 31.09 -28.56
C ASP A 89 4.47 30.36 -29.69
N THR A 90 4.29 29.04 -29.78
CA THR A 90 4.17 28.37 -31.08
C THR A 90 2.88 27.56 -31.15
N HIS A 91 2.34 27.34 -32.35
CA HIS A 91 1.15 26.50 -32.54
C HIS A 91 1.39 25.09 -31.98
N GLU A 92 2.57 24.51 -32.23
CA GLU A 92 2.91 23.17 -31.77
C GLU A 92 2.92 23.05 -30.25
N VAL A 93 3.59 23.97 -29.54
CA VAL A 93 3.62 24.00 -28.07
C VAL A 93 2.20 24.08 -27.48
N LYS A 94 1.33 24.90 -28.08
CA LYS A 94 -0.08 25.00 -27.65
C LYS A 94 -0.84 23.69 -27.85
N GLN A 95 -0.65 23.02 -28.99
CA GLN A 95 -1.27 21.71 -29.26
C GLN A 95 -0.75 20.63 -28.30
N ILE A 96 0.55 20.63 -28.00
CA ILE A 96 1.15 19.67 -27.04
C ILE A 96 0.55 19.85 -25.65
N ILE A 97 0.52 21.08 -25.13
CA ILE A 97 -0.05 21.35 -23.79
C ILE A 97 -1.54 20.98 -23.75
N ALA A 98 -2.28 21.27 -24.81
CA ALA A 98 -3.69 20.88 -24.95
C ALA A 98 -3.90 19.36 -25.03
N GLY A 99 -2.87 18.58 -25.43
CA GLY A 99 -2.95 17.14 -25.65
C GLY A 99 -3.48 16.75 -27.03
N ASN A 100 -3.37 17.64 -28.02
CA ASN A 100 -3.87 17.46 -29.38
C ASN A 100 -2.74 17.43 -30.44
N SER A 101 -1.49 17.35 -30.00
CA SER A 101 -0.34 17.31 -30.90
C SER A 101 -0.18 15.94 -31.55
N THR A 102 0.28 15.92 -32.80
CA THR A 102 0.64 14.70 -33.52
C THR A 102 2.04 14.19 -33.18
N VAL A 103 2.90 15.04 -32.62
CA VAL A 103 4.28 14.66 -32.25
C VAL A 103 4.35 14.08 -30.83
N VAL A 104 3.30 14.28 -30.03
CA VAL A 104 3.16 13.69 -28.71
C VAL A 104 2.04 12.66 -28.73
N ARG A 105 2.40 11.38 -28.63
CA ARG A 105 1.45 10.28 -28.57
C ARG A 105 1.25 9.86 -27.13
N GLU A 106 0.07 10.16 -26.61
CA GLU A 106 -0.36 9.72 -25.28
C GLU A 106 -1.17 8.43 -25.41
N LEU A 107 -0.72 7.38 -24.73
CA LEU A 107 -1.42 6.11 -24.62
C LEU A 107 -1.74 5.85 -23.15
N ASP A 108 -3.02 5.66 -22.86
CA ASP A 108 -3.45 5.14 -21.57
C ASP A 108 -3.27 3.62 -21.57
N ALA A 109 -2.30 3.12 -20.80
CA ALA A 109 -1.99 1.70 -20.71
C ALA A 109 -3.10 0.90 -20.02
N ALA A 110 -4.02 1.52 -19.28
CA ALA A 110 -5.19 0.80 -18.76
C ALA A 110 -6.11 0.33 -19.90
N SER A 111 -6.21 1.15 -20.96
CA SER A 111 -7.03 0.88 -22.14
C SER A 111 -6.26 0.17 -23.26
N ASN A 112 -4.95 0.45 -23.37
CA ASN A 112 -4.05 -0.04 -24.44
C ASN A 112 -2.93 -0.90 -23.85
N ARG A 113 -3.32 -1.93 -23.09
CA ARG A 113 -2.38 -2.78 -22.32
C ARG A 113 -1.66 -3.85 -23.13
N GLY A 114 -2.13 -4.14 -24.35
CA GLY A 114 -1.77 -5.34 -25.10
C GLY A 114 -0.47 -5.22 -25.88
N ILE A 115 0.06 -6.38 -26.31
CA ILE A 115 1.27 -6.44 -27.13
C ILE A 115 1.10 -5.76 -28.50
N ASP A 116 -0.10 -5.81 -29.09
CA ASP A 116 -0.34 -5.25 -30.42
C ASP A 116 -0.29 -3.72 -30.41
N ASP A 117 -0.80 -3.08 -29.35
CA ASP A 117 -0.69 -1.63 -29.14
C ASP A 117 0.77 -1.19 -29.06
N ILE A 118 1.58 -1.95 -28.31
CA ILE A 118 3.02 -1.69 -28.18
C ILE A 118 3.78 -1.97 -29.48
N ARG A 119 3.38 -2.97 -30.27
CA ARG A 119 3.97 -3.21 -31.61
C ARG A 119 3.70 -2.03 -32.53
N GLN A 120 2.46 -1.53 -32.57
CA GLN A 120 2.12 -0.36 -33.38
C GLN A 120 2.87 0.90 -32.92
N LEU A 121 3.01 1.08 -31.61
CA LEU A 121 3.81 2.16 -31.03
C LEU A 121 5.28 2.04 -31.48
N LYS A 122 5.85 0.84 -31.37
CA LYS A 122 7.23 0.55 -31.77
C LYS A 122 7.48 0.85 -33.24
N GLU A 123 6.61 0.39 -34.14
CA GLU A 123 6.71 0.68 -35.58
C GLU A 123 6.72 2.18 -35.84
N SER A 124 5.82 2.92 -35.18
CA SER A 124 5.78 4.37 -35.32
C SER A 124 7.00 5.10 -34.75
N ALA A 125 7.63 4.55 -33.71
CA ALA A 125 8.77 5.18 -33.04
C ALA A 125 10.02 5.24 -33.93
N PHE A 126 10.19 4.26 -34.83
CA PHE A 126 11.29 4.26 -35.80
C PHE A 126 11.10 5.29 -36.92
N VAL A 127 9.87 5.79 -37.12
CA VAL A 127 9.59 6.82 -38.11
C VAL A 127 9.84 8.20 -37.50
N SER A 128 10.68 9.00 -38.15
CA SER A 128 10.89 10.39 -37.75
C SER A 128 9.59 11.20 -37.90
N PRO A 129 9.29 12.13 -36.99
CA PRO A 129 8.06 12.90 -37.06
C PRO A 129 8.09 13.86 -38.25
N SER A 130 6.96 13.99 -38.94
CA SER A 130 6.77 14.84 -40.13
C SER A 130 6.74 16.34 -39.80
N HIS A 131 6.29 16.66 -38.59
CA HIS A 131 6.30 18.00 -38.00
C HIS A 131 6.96 17.91 -36.62
N GLY A 132 7.44 19.04 -36.09
CA GLY A 132 8.16 19.07 -34.81
C GLY A 132 9.58 18.48 -34.86
N LEU A 133 10.25 18.52 -33.72
CA LEU A 133 11.67 18.21 -33.59
C LEU A 133 11.89 16.76 -33.15
N VAL A 134 11.10 16.27 -32.19
CA VAL A 134 11.18 14.91 -31.63
C VAL A 134 9.80 14.31 -31.40
N SER A 135 9.69 12.99 -31.54
CA SER A 135 8.49 12.23 -31.18
C SER A 135 8.51 11.90 -29.71
N VAL A 136 7.45 12.24 -28.97
CA VAL A 136 7.34 11.91 -27.54
C VAL A 136 6.20 10.93 -27.31
N TYR A 137 6.48 9.83 -26.64
CA TYR A 137 5.53 8.78 -26.30
C TYR A 137 5.29 8.81 -24.80
N ILE A 138 4.07 9.16 -24.39
CA ILE A 138 3.66 9.18 -22.99
C ILE A 138 2.77 7.96 -22.76
N LEU A 139 3.24 7.02 -21.94
CA LEU A 139 2.48 5.84 -21.52
C LEU A 139 1.94 6.10 -20.11
N ASP A 140 0.68 6.50 -19.98
CA ASP A 140 0.05 6.75 -18.68
C ASP A 140 -0.46 5.44 -18.06
N GLU A 141 -0.43 5.37 -16.73
CA GLU A 141 -0.66 4.15 -15.94
C GLU A 141 0.11 2.93 -16.46
N ALA A 142 1.38 3.11 -16.82
CA ALA A 142 2.22 2.10 -17.48
C ALA A 142 2.31 0.75 -16.73
N HIS A 143 2.10 0.72 -15.42
CA HIS A 143 2.03 -0.51 -14.64
C HIS A 143 0.88 -1.45 -15.06
N MET A 144 -0.09 -0.96 -15.84
CA MET A 144 -1.21 -1.74 -16.37
C MET A 144 -0.87 -2.54 -17.64
N LEU A 145 0.31 -2.32 -18.24
CA LEU A 145 0.79 -3.10 -19.39
C LEU A 145 0.93 -4.59 -19.04
N THR A 146 0.60 -5.47 -19.99
CA THR A 146 0.84 -6.90 -19.82
C THR A 146 2.35 -7.22 -19.89
N GLN A 147 2.73 -8.41 -19.40
CA GLN A 147 4.13 -8.83 -19.41
C GLN A 147 4.69 -8.96 -20.84
N GLU A 148 3.87 -9.40 -21.79
CA GLU A 148 4.24 -9.48 -23.21
C GLU A 148 4.46 -8.09 -23.81
N ALA A 149 3.63 -7.12 -23.42
CA ALA A 149 3.76 -5.72 -23.83
C ALA A 149 5.07 -5.11 -23.30
N TRP A 150 5.45 -5.37 -22.04
CA TRP A 150 6.74 -4.96 -21.49
C TRP A 150 7.94 -5.54 -22.25
N ASN A 151 7.88 -6.84 -22.57
CA ASN A 151 8.94 -7.50 -23.33
C ASN A 151 9.09 -6.92 -24.74
N ALA A 152 7.97 -6.54 -25.39
CA ALA A 152 7.99 -5.89 -26.69
C ALA A 152 8.62 -4.49 -26.65
N LEU A 153 8.43 -3.77 -25.54
CA LEU A 153 8.97 -2.43 -25.30
C LEU A 153 10.46 -2.43 -24.92
N LEU A 154 10.95 -3.52 -24.32
CA LEU A 154 12.31 -3.62 -23.76
C LEU A 154 13.39 -3.23 -24.78
N LYS A 155 13.39 -3.84 -25.98
CA LYS A 155 14.36 -3.52 -27.03
C LYS A 155 14.28 -2.05 -27.48
N LEU A 156 13.09 -1.46 -27.45
CA LEU A 156 12.88 -0.07 -27.84
C LEU A 156 13.43 0.91 -26.79
N LEU A 157 13.37 0.57 -25.50
CA LEU A 157 13.93 1.39 -24.43
C LEU A 157 15.44 1.23 -24.25
N GLU A 158 16.01 0.09 -24.66
CA GLU A 158 17.46 -0.14 -24.69
C GLU A 158 18.16 0.72 -25.74
N GLU A 159 17.61 0.73 -26.94
CA GLU A 159 18.17 1.44 -28.09
C GLU A 159 17.08 2.32 -28.72
N PRO A 160 16.64 3.38 -28.02
CA PRO A 160 15.60 4.25 -28.53
C PRO A 160 16.11 5.01 -29.76
N PRO A 161 15.29 5.14 -30.83
CA PRO A 161 15.62 6.01 -31.96
C PRO A 161 15.98 7.41 -31.46
N SER A 162 17.01 8.04 -32.05
CA SER A 162 17.57 9.29 -31.53
C SER A 162 16.52 10.41 -31.38
N HIS A 163 15.51 10.43 -32.26
CA HIS A 163 14.42 11.41 -32.26
C HIS A 163 13.22 11.03 -31.37
N ALA A 164 13.26 9.90 -30.67
CA ALA A 164 12.18 9.40 -29.84
C ALA A 164 12.48 9.53 -28.34
N ILE A 165 11.48 10.02 -27.59
CA ILE A 165 11.49 10.13 -26.14
C ILE A 165 10.30 9.34 -25.58
N PHE A 166 10.53 8.52 -24.56
CA PHE A 166 9.55 7.71 -23.86
C PHE A 166 9.41 8.20 -22.42
N ILE A 167 8.17 8.47 -22.01
CA ILE A 167 7.83 8.87 -20.65
C ILE A 167 6.77 7.89 -20.13
N LEU A 168 7.17 7.03 -19.19
CA LEU A 168 6.31 6.06 -18.54
C LEU A 168 5.76 6.66 -17.25
N ALA A 169 4.48 7.02 -17.20
CA ALA A 169 3.85 7.53 -15.99
C ALA A 169 3.16 6.38 -15.23
N THR A 170 3.37 6.28 -13.92
CA THR A 170 2.77 5.23 -13.09
C THR A 170 2.44 5.72 -11.67
N THR A 171 1.40 5.16 -11.06
CA THR A 171 1.16 5.26 -9.61
C THR A 171 1.89 4.19 -8.80
N GLU A 172 2.22 3.06 -9.42
CA GLU A 172 2.79 1.89 -8.75
C GLU A 172 4.15 1.52 -9.39
N LEU A 173 5.23 2.11 -8.88
CA LEU A 173 6.59 1.86 -9.41
C LEU A 173 7.01 0.39 -9.27
N HIS A 174 6.62 -0.26 -8.18
CA HIS A 174 7.00 -1.65 -7.88
C HIS A 174 6.40 -2.68 -8.84
N LYS A 175 5.34 -2.32 -9.59
CA LYS A 175 4.74 -3.16 -10.64
C LYS A 175 5.48 -3.05 -11.97
N ILE A 176 6.35 -2.06 -12.15
CA ILE A 176 7.18 -1.96 -13.35
C ILE A 176 8.36 -2.95 -13.23
N PRO A 177 8.61 -3.80 -14.24
CA PRO A 177 9.72 -4.75 -14.22
C PRO A 177 11.07 -4.06 -13.99
N GLU A 178 11.93 -4.65 -13.17
CA GLU A 178 13.28 -4.12 -12.88
C GLU A 178 14.14 -3.99 -14.15
N THR A 179 13.92 -4.86 -15.13
CA THR A 179 14.55 -4.79 -16.46
C THR A 179 14.22 -3.48 -17.19
N ILE A 180 13.04 -2.92 -17.00
CA ILE A 180 12.64 -1.62 -17.58
C ILE A 180 13.19 -0.48 -16.74
N ARG A 181 13.05 -0.57 -15.41
CA ARG A 181 13.51 0.44 -14.45
C ARG A 181 14.99 0.77 -14.59
N SER A 182 15.83 -0.26 -14.70
CA SER A 182 17.28 -0.13 -14.88
C SER A 182 17.71 0.62 -16.16
N ARG A 183 16.83 0.79 -17.15
CA ARG A 183 17.09 1.46 -18.43
C ARG A 183 16.46 2.85 -18.52
N CYS A 184 15.74 3.27 -17.49
CA CYS A 184 15.01 4.53 -17.46
C CYS A 184 15.56 5.45 -16.37
N PHE A 185 15.51 6.75 -16.60
CA PHE A 185 15.69 7.72 -15.54
C PHE A 185 14.41 7.80 -14.69
N GLU A 186 14.49 7.47 -13.40
CA GLU A 186 13.35 7.54 -12.48
C GLU A 186 13.21 8.93 -11.86
N LEU A 187 12.05 9.56 -12.05
CA LEU A 187 11.64 10.80 -11.39
C LEU A 187 10.44 10.53 -10.48
N LEU A 188 10.63 10.75 -9.18
CA LEU A 188 9.63 10.44 -8.15
C LEU A 188 8.77 11.66 -7.81
N PHE A 189 7.47 11.53 -8.06
CA PHE A 189 6.44 12.49 -7.70
C PHE A 189 5.93 12.13 -6.31
N LYS A 190 6.34 12.90 -5.30
CA LYS A 190 5.84 12.73 -3.93
C LYS A 190 4.47 13.40 -3.79
N ASN A 191 3.76 13.07 -2.70
CA ASN A 191 2.60 13.85 -2.31
C ASN A 191 3.01 15.30 -2.07
N ALA A 192 2.17 16.22 -2.52
CA ALA A 192 2.40 17.64 -2.30
C ALA A 192 2.33 17.98 -0.82
N SER A 193 3.23 18.85 -0.38
CA SER A 193 3.12 19.47 0.94
C SER A 193 1.94 20.45 1.00
N ASP A 194 1.48 20.73 2.22
CA ASP A 194 0.41 21.72 2.41
C ASP A 194 0.80 23.10 1.86
N GLN A 195 2.09 23.46 1.92
CA GLN A 195 2.59 24.72 1.38
C GLN A 195 2.55 24.77 -0.14
N GLU A 196 2.93 23.68 -0.83
CA GLU A 196 2.87 23.59 -2.29
C GLU A 196 1.42 23.67 -2.80
N LEU A 197 0.49 22.96 -2.13
CA LEU A 197 -0.94 23.02 -2.45
C LEU A 197 -1.53 24.41 -2.22
N THR A 198 -1.27 25.00 -1.04
CA THR A 198 -1.74 26.35 -0.69
C THR A 198 -1.22 27.38 -1.68
N SER A 199 0.05 27.27 -2.09
CA SER A 199 0.65 28.15 -3.09
C SER A 199 0.01 28.00 -4.46
N ALA A 200 -0.26 26.77 -4.90
CA ALA A 200 -0.94 26.49 -6.16
C ALA A 200 -2.37 27.06 -6.16
N LEU A 201 -3.14 26.85 -5.09
CA LEU A 201 -4.50 27.38 -4.93
C LEU A 201 -4.52 28.91 -4.90
N SER A 202 -3.56 29.52 -4.19
CA SER A 202 -3.43 30.99 -4.11
C SER A 202 -3.16 31.60 -5.47
N ARG A 203 -2.32 30.96 -6.29
CA ARG A 203 -2.08 31.39 -7.67
C ARG A 203 -3.36 31.34 -8.51
N ILE A 204 -4.12 30.25 -8.43
CA ILE A 204 -5.39 30.13 -9.16
C ILE A 204 -6.40 31.19 -8.69
N ALA A 205 -6.48 31.44 -7.38
CA ALA A 205 -7.34 32.49 -6.83
C ALA A 205 -6.96 33.87 -7.38
N GLN A 206 -5.67 34.17 -7.53
CA GLN A 206 -5.21 35.41 -8.16
C GLN A 206 -5.57 35.49 -9.65
N GLU A 207 -5.37 34.41 -10.41
CA GLU A 207 -5.69 34.34 -11.84
C GLU A 207 -7.20 34.51 -12.10
N GLU A 208 -8.04 33.89 -11.28
CA GLU A 208 -9.51 33.98 -11.33
C GLU A 208 -10.07 35.23 -10.62
N LYS A 209 -9.22 36.03 -9.96
CA LYS A 209 -9.59 37.22 -9.16
C LYS A 209 -10.58 36.91 -8.03
N ILE A 210 -10.40 35.75 -7.39
CA ILE A 210 -11.23 35.26 -6.28
C ILE A 210 -10.53 35.57 -4.96
N LYS A 211 -11.31 36.03 -3.97
CA LYS A 211 -10.81 36.19 -2.60
C LYS A 211 -10.79 34.82 -1.91
N LEU A 212 -9.60 34.26 -1.73
CA LEU A 212 -9.36 33.06 -0.95
C LEU A 212 -8.52 33.44 0.28
N SER A 213 -9.04 33.20 1.49
CA SER A 213 -8.26 33.41 2.72
C SER A 213 -7.21 32.32 2.89
N ALA A 214 -6.16 32.59 3.69
CA ALA A 214 -5.10 31.63 3.94
C ALA A 214 -5.64 30.38 4.67
N GLU A 215 -6.59 30.57 5.59
CA GLU A 215 -7.26 29.53 6.35
C GLU A 215 -8.08 28.62 5.42
N SER A 216 -8.88 29.20 4.51
CA SER A 216 -9.65 28.42 3.53
C SER A 216 -8.74 27.66 2.57
N ALA A 217 -7.62 28.24 2.15
CA ALA A 217 -6.63 27.55 1.32
C ALA A 217 -5.99 26.36 2.05
N GLN A 218 -5.70 26.50 3.35
CA GLN A 218 -5.21 25.40 4.19
C GLN A 218 -6.26 24.28 4.36
N LEU A 219 -7.53 24.64 4.55
CA LEU A 219 -8.63 23.65 4.64
C LEU A 219 -8.75 22.83 3.33
N LEU A 220 -8.73 23.50 2.18
CA LEU A 220 -8.72 22.84 0.88
C LEU A 220 -7.49 21.96 0.68
N SER A 221 -6.31 22.44 1.09
CA SER A 221 -5.06 21.68 1.04
C SER A 221 -5.14 20.38 1.83
N ARG A 222 -5.59 20.46 3.10
CA ARG A 222 -5.74 19.28 3.96
C ARG A 222 -6.76 18.29 3.40
N ALA A 223 -7.88 18.78 2.88
CA ALA A 223 -8.90 17.95 2.26
C ALA A 223 -8.40 17.23 0.99
N ALA A 224 -7.44 17.82 0.27
CA ALA A 224 -6.88 17.27 -0.96
C ALA A 224 -5.79 16.20 -0.77
N GLN A 225 -5.30 16.03 0.46
CA GLN A 225 -4.37 14.94 0.84
C GLN A 225 -3.14 14.81 -0.08
N GLY A 226 -2.55 15.92 -0.51
CA GLY A 226 -1.35 15.94 -1.35
C GLY A 226 -1.60 15.86 -2.87
N SER A 227 -2.86 15.83 -3.32
CA SER A 227 -3.25 15.82 -4.74
C SER A 227 -3.60 17.23 -5.24
N PHE A 228 -2.80 17.79 -6.16
CA PHE A 228 -3.13 19.07 -6.82
C PHE A 228 -4.45 18.99 -7.57
N ARG A 229 -4.70 17.86 -8.24
CA ARG A 229 -5.93 17.66 -9.02
C ARG A 229 -7.16 17.76 -8.13
N ASP A 230 -7.13 17.18 -6.94
CA ASP A 230 -8.29 17.16 -6.05
C ASP A 230 -8.42 18.49 -5.29
N ALA A 231 -7.31 19.13 -4.90
CA ALA A 231 -7.32 20.48 -4.37
C ALA A 231 -8.02 21.48 -5.31
N ILE A 232 -7.65 21.46 -6.60
CA ILE A 232 -8.24 22.37 -7.60
C ILE A 232 -9.74 22.08 -7.80
N LYS A 233 -10.14 20.80 -7.82
CA LYS A 233 -11.57 20.44 -7.93
C LYS A 233 -12.37 20.91 -6.71
N LEU A 234 -11.86 20.67 -5.51
CA LEU A 234 -12.53 21.10 -4.27
C LEU A 234 -12.65 22.62 -4.23
N PHE A 235 -11.61 23.34 -4.68
CA PHE A 235 -11.66 24.79 -4.77
C PHE A 235 -12.71 25.27 -5.79
N GLU A 236 -12.75 24.66 -6.98
CA GLU A 236 -13.74 24.98 -8.01
C GLU A 236 -15.18 24.72 -7.50
N GLN A 237 -15.41 23.59 -6.81
CA GLN A 237 -16.71 23.26 -6.22
C GLN A 237 -17.10 24.25 -5.12
N ALA A 238 -16.17 24.58 -4.22
CA ALA A 238 -16.43 25.53 -3.14
C ALA A 238 -16.72 26.94 -3.67
N HIS A 239 -16.07 27.33 -4.76
CA HIS A 239 -16.36 28.59 -5.45
C HIS A 239 -17.76 28.58 -6.09
N GLN A 240 -18.14 27.51 -6.79
CA GLN A 240 -19.47 27.38 -7.41
C GLN A 240 -20.60 27.38 -6.37
N ALA A 241 -20.34 26.86 -5.18
CA ALA A 241 -21.28 26.84 -4.06
C ALA A 241 -21.28 28.13 -3.21
N ASP A 242 -20.49 29.15 -3.58
CA ASP A 242 -20.25 30.37 -2.79
C ASP A 242 -19.87 30.08 -1.32
N ALA A 243 -19.11 29.00 -1.12
CA ALA A 243 -18.77 28.44 0.17
C ALA A 243 -17.28 28.64 0.52
N LEU A 244 -16.63 29.67 -0.01
CA LEU A 244 -15.20 29.94 0.22
C LEU A 244 -14.90 30.55 1.59
N ALA A 245 -15.92 31.07 2.29
CA ALA A 245 -15.79 31.47 3.69
C ALA A 245 -15.53 30.24 4.58
N GLU A 246 -14.64 30.38 5.56
CA GLU A 246 -14.14 29.29 6.39
C GLU A 246 -15.25 28.39 6.98
N GLU A 247 -16.29 28.99 7.58
CA GLU A 247 -17.40 28.23 8.16
C GLU A 247 -18.16 27.40 7.12
N ASN A 248 -18.45 28.00 5.96
CA ASN A 248 -19.21 27.33 4.89
C ASN A 248 -18.36 26.26 4.20
N LEU A 249 -17.07 26.52 4.01
CA LEU A 249 -16.12 25.58 3.45
C LEU A 249 -15.96 24.37 4.37
N THR A 250 -15.82 24.62 5.67
CA THR A 250 -15.77 23.56 6.68
C THR A 250 -17.03 22.72 6.60
N ARG A 251 -18.22 23.32 6.61
CA ARG A 251 -19.49 22.57 6.46
C ARG A 251 -19.57 21.79 5.15
N MET A 252 -19.09 22.34 4.03
CA MET A 252 -19.07 21.65 2.74
C MET A 252 -18.15 20.42 2.78
N LEU A 253 -16.91 20.60 3.22
CA LEU A 253 -15.91 19.52 3.32
C LEU A 253 -16.29 18.47 4.37
N SER A 254 -16.94 18.91 5.45
CA SER A 254 -17.36 18.06 6.55
C SER A 254 -18.66 17.32 6.21
N SER A 255 -19.61 17.92 5.49
CA SER A 255 -20.86 17.24 5.07
C SER A 255 -20.65 16.00 4.19
N GLN A 256 -19.54 15.92 3.45
CA GLN A 256 -19.20 14.76 2.63
C GLN A 256 -18.45 13.65 3.39
N THR A 257 -17.91 13.96 4.58
CA THR A 257 -17.02 13.04 5.30
C THR A 257 -17.56 12.68 6.69
N ASP A 258 -18.18 13.63 7.39
CA ASP A 258 -18.69 13.49 8.75
C ASP A 258 -19.94 12.62 8.86
N SER A 259 -20.79 12.54 7.83
CA SER A 259 -22.02 11.73 7.90
C SER A 259 -21.71 10.25 8.10
N HIS A 260 -20.77 9.72 7.31
CA HIS A 260 -20.32 8.33 7.38
C HIS A 260 -19.56 8.04 8.69
N TYR A 261 -18.72 8.96 9.16
CA TYR A 261 -17.99 8.80 10.42
C TYR A 261 -18.93 8.85 11.63
N THR A 262 -19.86 9.81 11.64
CA THR A 262 -20.86 9.93 12.70
C THR A 262 -21.79 8.72 12.73
N GLN A 263 -22.21 8.23 11.56
CA GLN A 263 -22.98 6.99 11.44
C GLN A 263 -22.20 5.82 12.04
N LEU A 264 -20.94 5.61 11.62
CA LEU A 264 -20.11 4.52 12.12
C LEU A 264 -19.89 4.60 13.65
N ILE A 265 -19.69 5.81 14.19
CA ILE A 265 -19.58 6.05 15.63
C ILE A 265 -20.89 5.68 16.34
N ASN A 266 -22.04 6.10 15.81
CA ASN A 266 -23.34 5.76 16.40
C ASN A 266 -23.59 4.25 16.39
N LEU A 267 -23.29 3.55 15.29
CA LEU A 267 -23.39 2.09 15.21
C LEU A 267 -22.50 1.39 16.24
N LEU A 268 -21.30 1.93 16.48
CA LEU A 268 -20.36 1.42 17.48
C LEU A 268 -20.88 1.64 18.91
N LEU A 269 -21.46 2.81 19.19
CA LEU A 269 -22.08 3.15 20.48
C LEU A 269 -23.29 2.27 20.77
N GLU A 270 -24.11 2.00 19.76
CA GLU A 270 -25.27 1.10 19.83
C GLU A 270 -24.88 -0.38 19.87
N LYS A 271 -23.60 -0.70 19.59
CA LYS A 271 -23.06 -2.07 19.53
C LYS A 271 -23.76 -2.94 18.49
N ASN A 272 -24.19 -2.33 17.39
CA ASN A 272 -24.91 -3.00 16.32
C ASN A 272 -23.92 -3.67 15.33
N GLU A 273 -23.52 -4.89 15.64
CA GLU A 273 -22.55 -5.66 14.83
C GLU A 273 -23.04 -5.89 13.41
N VAL A 274 -24.35 -6.10 13.21
CA VAL A 274 -24.94 -6.38 11.89
C VAL A 274 -24.84 -5.16 10.99
N GLU A 275 -25.22 -3.98 11.49
CA GLU A 275 -25.16 -2.75 10.69
C GLU A 275 -23.73 -2.27 10.46
N ILE A 276 -22.78 -2.56 11.35
CA ILE A 276 -21.36 -2.29 11.08
C ILE A 276 -20.85 -3.14 9.92
N MET A 277 -21.18 -4.43 9.88
CA MET A 277 -20.83 -5.30 8.76
C MET A 277 -21.46 -4.80 7.44
N GLN A 278 -22.70 -4.34 7.49
CA GLN A 278 -23.39 -3.76 6.35
C GLN A 278 -22.69 -2.48 5.86
N PHE A 279 -22.35 -1.57 6.78
CA PHE A 279 -21.64 -0.33 6.49
C PHE A 279 -20.30 -0.56 5.78
N PHE A 280 -19.51 -1.54 6.22
CA PHE A 280 -18.25 -1.88 5.54
C PHE A 280 -18.48 -2.56 4.19
N THR A 281 -19.58 -3.29 4.03
CA THR A 281 -19.97 -3.86 2.73
C THR A 281 -20.29 -2.75 1.73
N ASP A 282 -21.08 -1.77 2.13
CA ASP A 282 -21.42 -0.61 1.30
C ASP A 282 -20.17 0.21 0.94
N LEU A 283 -19.25 0.42 1.90
CA LEU A 283 -17.97 1.09 1.62
C LEU A 283 -17.11 0.35 0.59
N ARG A 284 -17.13 -0.99 0.61
CA ARG A 284 -16.42 -1.83 -0.37
C ARG A 284 -17.06 -1.73 -1.75
N GLU A 285 -18.39 -1.71 -1.84
CA GLU A 285 -19.10 -1.57 -3.13
C GLU A 285 -18.77 -0.24 -3.83
N VAL A 286 -18.65 0.84 -3.06
CA VAL A 286 -18.28 2.17 -3.59
C VAL A 286 -16.77 2.28 -3.90
N ASN A 287 -15.98 1.24 -3.62
CA ASN A 287 -14.52 1.22 -3.76
C ASN A 287 -13.84 2.39 -3.03
N GLN A 288 -14.32 2.71 -1.82
CA GLN A 288 -13.72 3.76 -1.01
C GLN A 288 -12.28 3.37 -0.63
N ASP A 289 -11.33 4.28 -0.80
CA ASP A 289 -9.92 4.06 -0.44
C ASP A 289 -9.75 3.90 1.09
N GLU A 290 -9.16 2.78 1.51
CA GLU A 290 -9.00 2.40 2.92
C GLU A 290 -8.09 3.36 3.69
N ALA A 291 -6.96 3.75 3.11
CA ALA A 291 -6.02 4.66 3.76
C ALA A 291 -6.63 6.05 3.97
N THR A 292 -7.39 6.53 2.98
CA THR A 292 -8.14 7.78 3.00
C THR A 292 -9.24 7.74 4.05
N PHE A 293 -10.04 6.66 4.06
CA PHE A 293 -11.13 6.50 5.02
C PHE A 293 -10.61 6.41 6.46
N LEU A 294 -9.61 5.55 6.71
CA LEU A 294 -9.00 5.38 8.03
C LEU A 294 -8.41 6.69 8.56
N ARG A 295 -7.68 7.42 7.73
CA ARG A 295 -7.07 8.70 8.10
C ARG A 295 -8.13 9.76 8.39
N GLY A 296 -9.18 9.84 7.57
CA GLY A 296 -10.28 10.77 7.80
C GLY A 296 -11.08 10.41 9.05
N PHE A 297 -11.34 9.12 9.30
CA PHE A 297 -12.01 8.65 10.51
C PHE A 297 -11.20 8.94 11.78
N ALA A 298 -9.88 8.66 11.75
CA ALA A 298 -8.99 9.01 12.85
C ALA A 298 -8.92 10.54 13.07
N GLY A 299 -8.88 11.32 12.00
CA GLY A 299 -8.94 12.79 12.06
C GLY A 299 -10.24 13.30 12.70
N HIS A 300 -11.38 12.72 12.34
CA HIS A 300 -12.69 13.05 12.91
C HIS A 300 -12.76 12.70 14.40
N LEU A 301 -12.30 11.50 14.79
CA LEU A 301 -12.20 11.11 16.21
C LEU A 301 -11.28 12.03 17.02
N HIS A 302 -10.16 12.45 16.43
CA HIS A 302 -9.24 13.40 17.06
C HIS A 302 -9.87 14.78 17.22
N ASP A 303 -10.59 15.30 16.22
CA ASP A 303 -11.31 16.58 16.32
C ASP A 303 -12.41 16.52 17.40
N LEU A 304 -13.18 15.43 17.47
CA LEU A 304 -14.13 15.20 18.55
C LEU A 304 -13.45 15.20 19.93
N LEU A 305 -12.30 14.51 20.04
CA LEU A 305 -11.52 14.48 21.28
C LEU A 305 -11.04 15.87 21.69
N VAL A 306 -10.47 16.64 20.75
CA VAL A 306 -9.99 18.01 20.98
C VAL A 306 -11.14 18.91 21.43
N ARG A 307 -12.29 18.85 20.75
CA ARG A 307 -13.48 19.62 21.12
C ARG A 307 -14.00 19.23 22.50
N ALA A 308 -14.08 17.94 22.82
CA ALA A 308 -14.55 17.44 24.10
C ALA A 308 -13.61 17.83 25.26
N THR A 309 -12.30 17.85 25.02
CA THR A 309 -11.30 18.26 26.04
C THR A 309 -11.24 19.78 26.23
N LEU A 310 -11.32 20.57 25.16
CA LEU A 310 -11.20 22.03 25.25
C LEU A 310 -12.50 22.73 25.69
N ASN A 311 -13.68 22.24 25.30
CA ASN A 311 -14.94 22.97 25.52
C ASN A 311 -15.75 22.52 26.75
N SER A 312 -15.26 21.57 27.55
CA SER A 312 -15.85 21.10 28.84
C SER A 312 -17.37 20.79 28.81
N LYS A 313 -17.94 20.59 27.63
CA LYS A 313 -19.35 20.20 27.39
C LYS A 313 -19.32 19.03 26.43
N GLU A 314 -20.17 18.04 26.67
CA GLU A 314 -20.38 16.90 25.77
C GLU A 314 -20.66 17.41 24.36
N VAL A 315 -19.69 17.28 23.45
CA VAL A 315 -19.88 17.57 22.03
C VAL A 315 -20.34 16.28 21.38
N GLY A 316 -21.66 16.04 21.43
CA GLY A 316 -22.31 14.88 20.84
C GLY A 316 -22.46 13.68 21.77
N SER A 317 -22.76 12.51 21.19
CA SER A 317 -23.04 11.24 21.90
C SER A 317 -21.79 10.50 22.40
N LEU A 318 -20.58 10.96 22.05
CA LEU A 318 -19.32 10.28 22.32
C LEU A 318 -18.53 11.00 23.43
N SER A 319 -18.19 10.28 24.51
CA SER A 319 -17.33 10.83 25.58
C SER A 319 -15.87 10.93 25.13
N ALA A 320 -15.10 11.86 25.71
CA ALA A 320 -13.66 12.00 25.43
C ALA A 320 -12.88 10.69 25.69
N GLU A 321 -13.29 9.94 26.71
CA GLU A 321 -12.72 8.63 27.04
C GLU A 321 -13.00 7.57 25.97
N ALA A 322 -14.21 7.56 25.41
CA ALA A 322 -14.58 6.67 24.32
C ALA A 322 -13.82 7.02 23.03
N ALA A 323 -13.71 8.31 22.71
CA ALA A 323 -12.93 8.78 21.56
C ALA A 323 -11.45 8.39 21.69
N LEU A 324 -10.84 8.60 22.86
CA LEU A 324 -9.46 8.16 23.15
C LEU A 324 -9.29 6.65 23.00
N TYR A 325 -10.21 5.86 23.55
CA TYR A 325 -10.16 4.42 23.48
C TYR A 325 -10.19 3.92 22.04
N ILE A 326 -11.14 4.42 21.24
CA ILE A 326 -11.28 4.07 19.83
C ILE A 326 -10.04 4.50 19.03
N LEU A 327 -9.59 5.75 19.21
CA LEU A 327 -8.40 6.27 18.52
C LEU A 327 -7.14 5.45 18.86
N SER A 328 -6.99 5.04 20.12
CA SER A 328 -5.84 4.24 20.56
C SER A 328 -5.80 2.86 19.91
N ASP A 329 -6.95 2.19 19.73
CA ASP A 329 -7.00 0.87 19.08
C ASP A 329 -6.85 0.99 17.57
N ILE A 330 -7.41 2.02 16.95
CA ILE A 330 -7.28 2.27 15.50
C ILE A 330 -5.87 2.71 15.14
N SER A 331 -5.16 3.45 15.99
CA SER A 331 -3.77 3.88 15.75
C SER A 331 -2.77 2.72 15.63
N LYS A 332 -3.13 1.53 16.15
CA LYS A 332 -2.33 0.30 16.04
C LYS A 332 -2.48 -0.37 14.67
N LEU A 333 -3.45 0.04 13.87
CA LEU A 333 -3.67 -0.49 12.53
C LEU A 333 -2.57 0.05 11.60
N ALA A 334 -1.78 -0.86 11.03
CA ALA A 334 -0.75 -0.47 10.08
C ALA A 334 -1.40 -0.19 8.70
N PRO A 335 -1.20 1.00 8.10
CA PRO A 335 -1.87 1.39 6.85
C PRO A 335 -1.41 0.63 5.60
N SER A 336 -0.71 -0.50 5.72
CA SER A 336 0.00 -1.14 4.61
C SER A 336 0.06 -2.67 4.65
N GLN A 337 -0.83 -3.36 5.38
CA GLN A 337 -0.95 -4.80 5.20
C GLN A 337 -2.00 -5.09 4.13
N ASN A 338 -1.57 -5.75 3.05
CA ASN A 338 -2.42 -6.26 1.96
C ASN A 338 -3.46 -7.24 2.50
N SER A 339 -4.52 -6.72 3.11
CA SER A 339 -5.72 -7.50 3.38
C SER A 339 -6.34 -7.89 2.03
N PRO A 340 -6.67 -9.17 1.79
CA PRO A 340 -7.41 -9.58 0.60
C PRO A 340 -8.78 -8.91 0.49
N ILE A 341 -9.31 -8.42 1.62
CA ILE A 341 -10.61 -7.74 1.73
C ILE A 341 -10.37 -6.30 2.19
N PRO A 342 -10.78 -5.28 1.41
CA PRO A 342 -10.62 -3.89 1.80
C PRO A 342 -11.35 -3.57 3.12
N HIS A 343 -10.75 -2.70 3.93
CA HIS A 343 -11.24 -2.23 5.24
C HIS A 343 -11.36 -3.29 6.34
N LEU A 344 -10.96 -4.55 6.08
CA LEU A 344 -11.13 -5.67 7.01
C LEU A 344 -10.47 -5.41 8.36
N GLN A 345 -9.31 -4.75 8.40
CA GLN A 345 -8.59 -4.53 9.64
C GLN A 345 -9.34 -3.55 10.56
N LEU A 346 -9.89 -2.48 9.98
CA LEU A 346 -10.72 -1.53 10.69
C LEU A 346 -12.03 -2.18 11.16
N GLU A 347 -12.68 -2.96 10.28
CA GLU A 347 -13.89 -3.74 10.59
C GLU A 347 -13.67 -4.67 11.80
N LEU A 348 -12.61 -5.48 11.77
CA LEU A 348 -12.26 -6.38 12.88
C LEU A 348 -11.92 -5.61 14.17
N ALA A 349 -11.22 -4.48 14.08
CA ALA A 349 -10.90 -3.67 15.24
C ALA A 349 -12.17 -3.15 15.94
N LEU A 350 -13.13 -2.65 15.16
CA LEU A 350 -14.40 -2.12 15.69
C LEU A 350 -15.26 -3.24 16.31
N LEU A 351 -15.33 -4.41 15.68
CA LEU A 351 -16.03 -5.58 16.26
C LEU A 351 -15.36 -6.07 17.55
N ASN A 352 -14.03 -6.04 17.62
CA ASN A 352 -13.29 -6.39 18.83
C ASN A 352 -13.57 -5.40 19.98
N ILE A 353 -13.69 -4.10 19.67
CA ILE A 353 -14.10 -3.08 20.64
C ILE A 353 -15.49 -3.42 21.22
N ILE A 354 -16.44 -3.80 20.36
CA ILE A 354 -17.79 -4.22 20.80
C ILE A 354 -17.71 -5.46 21.69
N SER A 355 -16.97 -6.49 21.28
CA SER A 355 -16.80 -7.74 22.01
C SER A 355 -16.21 -7.53 23.41
N ARG A 356 -15.14 -6.72 23.52
CA ARG A 356 -14.52 -6.34 24.81
C ARG A 356 -15.51 -5.60 25.71
N SER A 357 -16.32 -4.71 25.15
CA SER A 357 -17.33 -3.96 25.89
C SER A 357 -18.48 -4.85 26.41
N LYS A 358 -18.80 -5.96 25.73
CA LYS A 358 -19.81 -6.94 26.16
C LYS A 358 -19.28 -7.84 27.28
N ARG A 359 -17.99 -8.20 27.27
CA ARG A 359 -17.34 -9.03 28.31
C ARG A 359 -17.26 -8.33 29.68
N LYS A 360 -16.89 -7.04 29.72
CA LYS A 360 -16.86 -6.25 30.97
C LYS A 360 -18.20 -6.15 31.71
N LYS A 361 -19.33 -6.39 31.03
CA LYS A 361 -20.67 -6.34 31.64
C LYS A 361 -21.12 -7.68 32.27
N LYS A 362 -20.39 -8.78 32.04
CA LYS A 362 -20.80 -10.15 32.41
C LYS A 362 -20.12 -10.75 33.65
N GLU A 363 -19.17 -10.05 34.28
CA GLU A 363 -18.55 -10.54 35.53
C GLU A 363 -19.31 -10.03 36.77
N PRO A 364 -19.93 -10.92 37.59
CA PRO A 364 -20.36 -10.58 38.95
C PRO A 364 -19.16 -10.70 39.93
N PRO A 365 -19.17 -9.98 41.07
CA PRO A 365 -18.09 -10.09 42.05
C PRO A 365 -18.27 -11.38 42.86
N SER A 366 -17.48 -12.42 42.58
CA SER A 366 -17.47 -13.64 43.39
C SER A 366 -16.14 -13.80 44.12
N SER A 367 -16.17 -13.56 45.44
CA SER A 367 -15.22 -14.10 46.41
C SER A 367 -15.31 -15.65 46.46
N PRO A 368 -14.21 -16.38 46.69
CA PRO A 368 -14.20 -17.84 46.58
C PRO A 368 -14.55 -18.53 47.91
N PRO A 369 -15.29 -19.65 47.89
CA PRO A 369 -15.15 -20.68 48.91
C PRO A 369 -14.55 -21.97 48.34
N LYS A 370 -13.40 -22.30 48.95
CA LYS A 370 -12.74 -23.58 49.21
C LYS A 370 -13.32 -24.87 48.59
N SER A 371 -12.41 -25.55 47.90
CA SER A 371 -12.46 -26.93 47.42
C SER A 371 -12.39 -27.99 48.53
N GLU A 372 -13.17 -29.07 48.38
CA GLU A 372 -12.79 -30.42 48.81
C GLU A 372 -13.20 -31.45 47.73
N PRO A 373 -12.33 -32.42 47.37
CA PRO A 373 -12.60 -33.40 46.31
C PRO A 373 -12.83 -34.82 46.85
N LYS A 374 -13.63 -35.62 46.12
CA LYS A 374 -13.61 -37.12 45.96
C LYS A 374 -15.03 -37.60 45.56
N ARG A 375 -15.29 -38.63 44.74
CA ARG A 375 -14.53 -39.66 43.99
C ARG A 375 -15.53 -40.43 43.09
N THR A 376 -15.03 -41.12 42.05
CA THR A 376 -15.52 -42.41 41.43
C THR A 376 -16.90 -42.41 40.74
N THR A 377 -17.19 -43.04 39.59
CA THR A 377 -16.54 -43.90 38.55
C THR A 377 -17.56 -44.04 37.37
N PRO A 378 -17.26 -44.69 36.24
CA PRO A 378 -17.80 -44.36 34.91
C PRO A 378 -18.98 -45.22 34.46
N ALA A 379 -19.73 -44.74 33.47
CA ALA A 379 -20.55 -45.57 32.58
C ALA A 379 -20.60 -44.97 31.17
N SER A 380 -20.21 -45.79 30.19
CA SER A 380 -20.47 -45.66 28.75
C SER A 380 -21.30 -46.89 28.33
N PRO A 381 -21.73 -47.08 27.06
CA PRO A 381 -22.00 -46.16 25.95
C PRO A 381 -23.40 -46.41 25.33
N LYS A 382 -23.83 -45.58 24.37
CA LYS A 382 -24.67 -46.06 23.25
C LYS A 382 -24.19 -45.47 21.92
N SER A 383 -23.86 -46.41 21.05
CA SER A 383 -23.42 -46.31 19.67
C SER A 383 -24.60 -46.17 18.72
N GLU A 384 -24.47 -45.34 17.69
CA GLU A 384 -25.10 -45.55 16.38
C GLU A 384 -24.01 -45.56 15.31
N ARG A 385 -24.05 -46.63 14.50
CA ARG A 385 -23.21 -46.90 13.33
C ARG A 385 -23.98 -46.54 12.07
N ILE A 386 -23.22 -46.37 10.98
CA ILE A 386 -23.49 -46.63 9.52
C ILE A 386 -22.81 -45.46 8.76
N GLU A 387 -21.94 -45.60 7.77
CA GLU A 387 -21.55 -46.70 6.89
C GLU A 387 -20.14 -46.42 6.31
N VAL A 388 -19.37 -47.46 6.00
CA VAL A 388 -18.05 -47.39 5.35
C VAL A 388 -18.15 -48.07 3.98
N VAL A 389 -17.71 -47.38 2.92
CA VAL A 389 -17.40 -48.00 1.62
C VAL A 389 -15.88 -48.10 1.46
N LYS A 390 -15.42 -49.33 1.20
CA LYS A 390 -14.03 -49.72 0.92
C LYS A 390 -13.68 -49.57 -0.56
N ALA A 391 -12.39 -49.32 -0.86
CA ALA A 391 -11.56 -49.91 -1.93
C ALA A 391 -10.39 -48.94 -2.26
N VAL A 392 -9.14 -49.28 -2.58
CA VAL A 392 -8.41 -50.52 -2.88
C VAL A 392 -6.90 -50.17 -2.78
N SER A 393 -6.06 -51.20 -2.67
CA SER A 393 -4.67 -51.21 -2.22
C SER A 393 -3.60 -51.36 -3.34
N LYS A 394 -2.32 -51.21 -2.91
CA LYS A 394 -1.03 -51.77 -3.43
C LYS A 394 -0.23 -50.98 -4.49
N PRO A 395 1.12 -51.22 -4.61
CA PRO A 395 2.13 -51.59 -3.60
C PRO A 395 3.43 -50.76 -3.72
N SER A 396 4.32 -50.95 -2.74
CA SER A 396 5.67 -50.36 -2.57
C SER A 396 6.65 -50.67 -3.72
N PRO A 397 7.82 -50.00 -3.72
CA PRO A 397 9.06 -50.78 -3.61
C PRO A 397 10.02 -50.27 -2.53
N GLU A 398 10.70 -51.23 -1.91
CA GLU A 398 11.69 -51.11 -0.83
C GLU A 398 13.01 -50.49 -1.32
N ILE A 399 13.63 -49.61 -0.52
CA ILE A 399 15.10 -49.41 -0.50
C ILE A 399 15.59 -49.20 0.95
N SER A 400 16.30 -50.23 1.43
CA SER A 400 17.43 -50.27 2.38
C SER A 400 17.33 -49.66 3.79
N ASN A 401 17.47 -50.57 4.77
CA ASN A 401 17.85 -50.34 6.16
C ASN A 401 19.09 -49.43 6.34
N ARG A 402 18.90 -48.31 7.03
CA ARG A 402 19.89 -47.72 7.94
C ARG A 402 19.19 -47.46 9.27
N THR A 403 19.52 -48.25 10.29
CA THR A 403 19.08 -48.04 11.66
C THR A 403 19.93 -46.94 12.30
N THR A 404 19.46 -45.71 12.22
CA THR A 404 19.85 -44.61 13.12
C THR A 404 18.54 -44.03 13.65
N HIS A 405 18.07 -44.54 14.80
CA HIS A 405 16.91 -43.94 15.46
C HIS A 405 17.38 -42.65 16.15
N GLY A 406 16.82 -41.51 15.76
CA GLY A 406 17.17 -40.21 16.34
C GLY A 406 16.64 -40.09 17.78
N ASN A 407 17.22 -39.19 18.57
CA ASN A 407 16.76 -38.91 19.93
C ASN A 407 15.81 -37.69 19.95
N ALA A 408 14.51 -37.95 20.18
CA ALA A 408 13.48 -36.91 20.19
C ALA A 408 13.65 -35.90 21.34
N ARG A 409 14.29 -36.29 22.46
CA ARG A 409 14.56 -35.36 23.57
C ARG A 409 15.59 -34.30 23.19
N VAL A 410 16.64 -34.70 22.46
CA VAL A 410 17.66 -33.77 21.95
C VAL A 410 17.05 -32.76 20.98
N ALA A 411 16.12 -33.20 20.13
CA ALA A 411 15.39 -32.32 19.23
C ALA A 411 14.49 -31.30 19.95
N CYS A 412 13.86 -31.69 21.07
CA CYS A 412 13.07 -30.79 21.91
C CYS A 412 13.96 -29.78 22.67
N GLU A 413 15.06 -30.23 23.26
CA GLU A 413 16.00 -29.36 24.00
C GLU A 413 16.67 -28.33 23.08
N ARG A 414 16.91 -28.71 21.82
CA ARG A 414 17.53 -27.85 20.80
C ARG A 414 16.54 -27.31 19.78
N TRP A 415 15.26 -27.17 20.16
CA TRP A 415 14.21 -26.74 19.24
C TRP A 415 14.48 -25.36 18.63
N GLU A 416 15.09 -24.45 19.39
CA GLU A 416 15.50 -23.13 18.88
C GLU A 416 16.60 -23.23 17.80
N GLU A 417 17.52 -24.19 17.91
CA GLU A 417 18.55 -24.46 16.89
C GLU A 417 17.95 -25.08 15.62
N VAL A 418 16.90 -25.91 15.76
CA VAL A 418 16.12 -26.43 14.62
C VAL A 418 15.47 -25.27 13.86
N ILE A 419 14.84 -24.33 14.58
CA ILE A 419 14.19 -23.16 13.97
C ILE A 419 15.21 -22.23 13.31
N SER A 420 16.38 -22.02 13.92
CA SER A 420 17.42 -21.15 13.34
C SER A 420 18.01 -21.75 12.07
N SER A 421 18.34 -23.04 12.07
CA SER A 421 18.84 -23.76 10.89
C SER A 421 17.82 -23.76 9.73
N LEU A 422 16.53 -23.93 10.05
CA LEU A 422 15.46 -23.82 9.05
C LEU A 422 15.23 -22.40 8.55
N SER A 423 15.56 -21.37 9.35
CA SER A 423 15.37 -19.98 8.94
C SER A 423 16.32 -19.57 7.82
N ASP A 424 17.53 -20.14 7.80
CA ASP A 424 18.51 -19.92 6.73
C ASP A 424 18.11 -20.58 5.40
N GLN A 425 17.36 -21.68 5.47
CA GLN A 425 16.93 -22.44 4.28
C GLN A 425 15.54 -22.03 3.78
N ASN A 426 14.62 -21.72 4.69
CA ASN A 426 13.25 -21.34 4.40
C ASN A 426 12.62 -20.53 5.56
N PHE A 427 12.72 -19.22 5.43
CA PHE A 427 12.15 -18.26 6.39
C PHE A 427 10.65 -18.48 6.69
N GLY A 428 9.86 -18.87 5.67
CA GLY A 428 8.42 -19.11 5.84
C GLY A 428 8.12 -20.30 6.75
N LEU A 429 8.85 -21.40 6.59
CA LEU A 429 8.72 -22.59 7.43
C LEU A 429 9.16 -22.31 8.87
N ALA A 430 10.29 -21.61 9.05
CA ALA A 430 10.78 -21.23 10.37
C ALA A 430 9.77 -20.32 11.11
N THR A 431 9.11 -19.42 10.39
CA THR A 431 8.07 -18.56 10.96
C THR A 431 6.85 -19.35 11.45
N LEU A 432 6.41 -20.38 10.70
CA LEU A 432 5.33 -21.27 11.14
C LEU A 432 5.72 -22.01 12.42
N LEU A 433 6.95 -22.55 12.48
CA LEU A 433 7.44 -23.35 13.61
C LEU A 433 7.69 -22.52 14.89
N ARG A 434 7.95 -21.21 14.80
CA ARG A 434 8.04 -20.31 15.98
C ARG A 434 6.76 -20.24 16.79
N SER A 435 5.63 -20.48 16.14
CA SER A 435 4.31 -20.51 16.79
C SER A 435 3.90 -21.92 17.24
N THR A 436 4.84 -22.86 17.35
CA THR A 436 4.58 -24.26 17.70
C THR A 436 5.33 -24.69 18.94
N THR A 437 4.76 -25.62 19.69
CA THR A 437 5.41 -26.28 20.83
C THR A 437 5.76 -27.72 20.47
N ALA A 438 7.03 -28.08 20.59
CA ALA A 438 7.50 -29.45 20.39
C ALA A 438 7.53 -30.19 21.74
N SER A 439 7.03 -31.42 21.74
CA SER A 439 7.07 -32.33 22.90
C SER A 439 7.44 -33.74 22.45
N SER A 440 8.19 -34.47 23.26
CA SER A 440 8.60 -35.85 22.95
C SER A 440 7.85 -36.84 23.84
N PRO A 441 6.71 -37.41 23.40
CA PRO A 441 6.01 -38.44 24.17
C PRO A 441 6.79 -39.77 24.28
N GLU A 442 7.67 -40.08 23.31
CA GLU A 442 8.51 -41.29 23.28
C GLU A 442 9.94 -40.95 22.79
N GLU A 443 10.93 -41.81 23.02
CA GLU A 443 12.34 -41.53 22.65
C GLU A 443 12.57 -41.27 21.15
N HIS A 444 11.69 -41.77 20.28
CA HIS A 444 11.80 -41.66 18.82
C HIS A 444 10.61 -40.95 18.17
N SER A 445 9.72 -40.37 18.97
CA SER A 445 8.51 -39.70 18.49
C SER A 445 8.50 -38.24 18.92
N LEU A 446 8.39 -37.34 17.95
CA LEU A 446 8.32 -35.90 18.13
C LEU A 446 6.90 -35.42 17.80
N ARG A 447 6.25 -34.78 18.76
CA ARG A 447 4.93 -34.20 18.60
C ARG A 447 5.03 -32.69 18.52
N ILE A 448 4.61 -32.12 17.41
CA ILE A 448 4.59 -30.67 17.17
C ILE A 448 3.14 -30.21 17.28
N GLN A 449 2.88 -29.35 18.26
CA GLN A 449 1.56 -28.79 18.51
C GLN A 449 1.42 -27.45 17.79
N VAL A 450 0.35 -27.32 17.01
CA VAL A 450 0.02 -26.10 16.25
C VAL A 450 -1.33 -25.55 16.71
N TYR A 451 -1.49 -24.24 16.68
CA TYR A 451 -2.71 -23.58 17.15
C TYR A 451 -3.80 -23.42 16.08
N TYR A 452 -3.46 -23.63 14.81
CA TYR A 452 -4.37 -23.45 13.67
C TYR A 452 -4.30 -24.63 12.71
N HIS A 453 -5.46 -25.08 12.21
CA HIS A 453 -5.55 -26.16 11.23
C HIS A 453 -4.76 -25.86 9.95
N PHE A 454 -4.76 -24.61 9.51
CA PHE A 454 -3.97 -24.16 8.36
C PHE A 454 -2.46 -24.38 8.56
N HIS A 455 -1.91 -24.15 9.76
CA HIS A 455 -0.49 -24.38 10.02
C HIS A 455 -0.14 -25.87 9.94
N LYS A 456 -1.04 -26.75 10.40
CA LYS A 456 -0.89 -28.20 10.24
C LYS A 456 -0.81 -28.59 8.77
N GLU A 457 -1.77 -28.14 7.97
CA GLU A 457 -1.82 -28.45 6.53
C GLU A 457 -0.57 -27.96 5.79
N GLN A 458 -0.03 -26.79 6.15
CA GLN A 458 1.23 -26.30 5.57
C GLN A 458 2.41 -27.19 5.97
N LEU A 459 2.55 -27.55 7.24
CA LEU A 459 3.66 -28.39 7.72
C LEU A 459 3.63 -29.82 7.17
N GLU A 460 2.44 -30.35 6.85
CA GLU A 460 2.24 -31.65 6.21
C GLU A 460 2.53 -31.64 4.70
N GLN A 461 2.71 -30.47 4.08
CA GLN A 461 3.08 -30.41 2.66
C GLN A 461 4.42 -31.13 2.43
N PRO A 462 4.55 -31.95 1.37
CA PRO A 462 5.75 -32.76 1.13
C PRO A 462 7.04 -31.94 1.13
N LYS A 463 7.00 -30.71 0.58
CA LYS A 463 8.16 -29.81 0.52
C LYS A 463 8.64 -29.37 1.90
N PHE A 464 7.72 -29.03 2.80
CA PHE A 464 8.06 -28.54 4.14
C PHE A 464 8.33 -29.67 5.11
N PHE A 465 7.57 -30.76 5.01
CA PHE A 465 7.81 -31.97 5.78
C PHE A 465 9.20 -32.56 5.53
N ASN A 466 9.60 -32.68 4.26
CA ASN A 466 10.92 -33.22 3.92
C ASN A 466 12.06 -32.33 4.43
N LEU A 467 11.90 -31.01 4.36
CA LEU A 467 12.90 -30.06 4.84
C LEU A 467 13.05 -30.16 6.37
N LEU A 468 11.94 -30.15 7.09
CA LEU A 468 11.90 -30.34 8.54
C LEU A 468 12.54 -31.68 8.95
N MET A 469 12.21 -32.77 8.25
CA MET A 469 12.78 -34.09 8.53
C MET A 469 14.30 -34.13 8.31
N SER A 470 14.81 -33.50 7.25
CA SER A 470 16.26 -33.45 6.99
C SER A 470 17.03 -32.71 8.08
N THR A 471 16.50 -31.59 8.57
CA THR A 471 17.10 -30.81 9.66
C THR A 471 17.01 -31.55 11.00
N LEU A 472 15.89 -32.25 11.25
CA LEU A 472 15.74 -33.07 12.45
C LEU A 472 16.67 -34.28 12.43
N GLU A 473 16.90 -34.91 11.27
CA GLU A 473 17.84 -36.03 11.15
C GLU A 473 19.29 -35.59 11.46
N GLU A 474 19.70 -34.43 10.95
CA GLU A 474 21.02 -33.86 11.19
C GLU A 474 21.25 -33.55 12.68
N LEU A 475 20.26 -32.97 13.36
CA LEU A 475 20.38 -32.55 14.75
C LEU A 475 20.11 -33.66 15.79
N SER A 476 19.22 -34.61 15.47
CA SER A 476 18.87 -35.70 16.40
C SER A 476 19.68 -36.98 16.18
N GLY A 477 20.55 -37.01 15.17
CA GLY A 477 21.46 -38.11 14.86
C GLY A 477 20.79 -39.33 14.22
N GLY A 478 19.55 -39.18 13.74
CA GLY A 478 18.79 -40.26 13.13
C GLY A 478 17.34 -39.89 12.81
N MET A 479 16.58 -40.83 12.24
CA MET A 479 15.18 -40.59 11.86
C MET A 479 14.26 -40.54 13.09
N LEU A 480 13.32 -39.58 13.08
CA LEU A 480 12.28 -39.40 14.09
C LEU A 480 10.89 -39.58 13.46
N GLN A 481 9.93 -40.11 14.23
CA GLN A 481 8.52 -40.06 13.83
C GLN A 481 7.91 -38.73 14.25
N VAL A 482 7.52 -37.89 13.29
CA VAL A 482 6.92 -36.57 13.56
C VAL A 482 5.40 -36.62 13.41
N GLN A 483 4.67 -36.15 14.42
CA GLN A 483 3.21 -36.03 14.40
C GLN A 483 2.77 -34.59 14.69
N PHE A 484 1.83 -34.08 13.90
CA PHE A 484 1.24 -32.75 14.09
C PHE A 484 -0.11 -32.84 14.77
N GLU A 485 -0.26 -32.16 15.91
CA GLU A 485 -1.50 -32.11 16.69
C GLU A 485 -2.02 -30.66 16.74
N VAL A 486 -3.31 -30.44 16.47
CA VAL A 486 -3.92 -29.13 16.62
C VAL A 486 -4.41 -28.98 18.07
N VAL A 487 -3.87 -28.00 18.79
CA VAL A 487 -4.23 -27.72 20.19
C VAL A 487 -4.90 -26.34 20.24
N THR A 488 -5.88 -26.17 21.12
CA THR A 488 -6.48 -24.86 21.37
C THR A 488 -5.42 -23.91 21.90
N ALA A 489 -5.26 -22.73 21.28
CA ALA A 489 -4.35 -21.70 21.76
C ALA A 489 -4.59 -21.42 23.26
N PRO A 490 -3.54 -21.32 24.08
CA PRO A 490 -3.71 -20.95 25.48
C PRO A 490 -4.42 -19.59 25.53
N SER A 491 -5.48 -19.47 26.34
CA SER A 491 -6.04 -18.17 26.70
C SER A 491 -4.96 -17.35 27.41
N ASP A 492 -4.92 -16.03 27.20
CA ASP A 492 -3.95 -15.05 27.76
C ASP A 492 -3.73 -15.08 29.29
N SER A 493 -4.29 -16.04 30.02
CA SER A 493 -4.21 -16.23 31.47
C SER A 493 -3.20 -17.29 31.94
N GLU A 494 -2.38 -17.86 31.06
CA GLU A 494 -1.22 -18.69 31.46
C GLU A 494 0.06 -18.22 30.76
N LEU A 495 0.37 -16.93 30.89
CA LEU A 495 1.75 -16.48 30.77
C LEU A 495 2.48 -16.96 32.02
N VAL A 496 3.36 -17.94 31.82
CA VAL A 496 4.38 -18.33 32.79
C VAL A 496 5.06 -17.05 33.30
N GLU A 497 4.92 -16.80 34.60
CA GLU A 497 5.63 -15.73 35.31
C GLU A 497 7.14 -15.89 35.04
N ALA A 498 7.70 -14.99 34.23
CA ALA A 498 9.13 -14.76 34.25
C ALA A 498 9.50 -14.13 35.61
N PRO A 499 10.50 -14.65 36.33
CA PRO A 499 10.79 -14.19 37.68
C PRO A 499 11.39 -12.79 37.63
N ALA A 500 10.71 -11.86 38.30
CA ALA A 500 11.19 -10.66 38.97
C ALA A 500 12.14 -9.68 38.23
N LYS A 501 11.82 -8.38 38.42
CA LYS A 501 12.67 -7.17 38.29
C LYS A 501 12.57 -6.33 37.00
N LEU A 502 11.34 -6.00 36.59
CA LEU A 502 11.09 -4.79 35.77
C LEU A 502 11.08 -3.50 36.60
N SER A 503 10.82 -3.59 37.91
CA SER A 503 10.84 -2.43 38.83
C SER A 503 12.24 -1.92 39.15
N GLU A 504 13.28 -2.76 39.10
CA GLU A 504 14.66 -2.33 39.34
C GLU A 504 15.29 -1.63 38.12
N LEU A 505 14.90 -2.00 36.89
CA LEU A 505 15.37 -1.33 35.67
C LEU A 505 14.80 0.09 35.53
N ALA A 506 13.57 0.34 36.00
CA ALA A 506 12.95 1.66 35.99
C ALA A 506 13.60 2.64 36.98
N ALA A 507 14.16 2.14 38.09
CA ALA A 507 14.83 2.97 39.09
C ALA A 507 16.25 3.40 38.67
N GLN A 508 16.94 2.60 37.85
CA GLN A 508 18.26 2.93 37.33
C GLN A 508 18.25 3.89 36.13
N ALA A 509 17.11 4.05 35.45
CA ALA A 509 16.96 5.00 34.35
C ALA A 509 16.58 6.43 34.80
N LEU A 510 16.34 6.63 36.10
CA LEU A 510 15.94 7.91 36.71
C LEU A 510 16.94 8.45 37.75
N MET A 511 18.14 7.88 37.82
CA MET A 511 19.35 8.53 38.37
C MET A 511 20.30 8.84 37.22
#